data_AF-A0A0V0GNW9-F1
#
_entry.id   AF-A0A0V0GNW9-F1
#
_cell.length_a   1.000
_cell.length_b   1.000
_cell.length_c   1.000
_cell.angle_alpha   90.00
_cell.angle_beta   90.00
_cell.angle_gamma   90.00
#
_symmetry.space_group_name_H-M   'P 1'
#
loop_
_entity.id
_entity.type
_entity.pdbx_description
1 polymer ?
#
loop_
_entity_poly.entity_id
_entity_poly.type
_entity_poly.pdbx_seq_one_letter_code
_entity_poly.pdbx_strand_id
1 'polypeptide(L)'
;MFEKCFNATYIALIPKKKGAKELKNFRPISLIGSFYKLLSKFLTERIKRVMYKLVDSQQMTFIKGGQIMDAVLIANEAIDSRVDQKKPGMRGLPLE
;
A
#
# COMPACT_ATOMS: atom_id res chain seq x y z
N MET A 1 -27.55 24.53 2.64
CA MET A 1 -27.90 23.22 3.26
C MET A 1 -26.98 22.09 2.79
N PHE A 2 -26.74 21.95 1.47
CA PHE A 2 -25.89 20.90 0.90
C PHE A 2 -24.40 20.94 1.33
N GLU A 3 -23.81 22.12 1.51
CA GLU A 3 -22.37 22.29 1.76
C GLU A 3 -21.88 21.68 3.10
N LYS A 4 -22.73 21.72 4.15
CA LYS A 4 -22.40 21.15 5.47
C LYS A 4 -22.36 19.61 5.47
N CYS A 5 -23.13 18.96 4.60
CA CYS A 5 -23.18 17.49 4.54
C CYS A 5 -21.97 16.89 3.79
N PHE A 6 -21.37 17.64 2.86
CA PHE A 6 -20.18 17.17 2.13
C PHE A 6 -18.91 17.24 2.98
N ASN A 7 -18.71 18.35 3.69
CA ASN A 7 -17.51 18.53 4.52
C ASN A 7 -17.54 17.76 5.85
N ALA A 8 -18.63 17.04 6.13
CA ALA A 8 -18.73 16.19 7.31
C ALA A 8 -18.03 14.84 7.07
N THR A 9 -17.05 14.51 7.92
CA THR A 9 -16.38 13.21 7.93
C THR A 9 -16.70 12.48 9.22
N TYR A 10 -17.24 11.27 9.11
CA TYR A 10 -17.43 10.39 10.27
C TYR A 10 -16.20 9.50 10.46
N ILE A 11 -15.63 9.47 11.66
CA ILE A 11 -14.46 8.63 11.96
C ILE A 11 -14.93 7.37 12.68
N ALA A 12 -14.79 6.22 12.00
CA ALA A 12 -15.03 4.91 12.59
C ALA A 12 -13.72 4.31 13.13
N LEU A 13 -13.73 3.72 14.32
CA LEU A 13 -12.55 3.05 14.90
C LEU A 13 -12.67 1.53 14.73
N ILE A 14 -11.74 0.93 13.97
CA ILE A 14 -11.68 -0.53 13.80
C ILE A 14 -10.57 -1.13 14.66
N PRO A 15 -10.85 -2.11 15.53
CA PRO A 15 -9.82 -2.74 16.35
C PRO A 15 -8.81 -3.50 15.48
N LYS A 16 -7.50 -3.31 15.74
CA LYS A 16 -6.41 -4.05 15.08
C LYS A 16 -6.29 -5.49 15.58
N LYS A 17 -6.74 -5.75 16.81
CA LYS A 17 -6.65 -7.04 17.50
C LYS A 17 -7.88 -7.29 18.37
N LYS A 18 -8.19 -8.55 18.64
CA LYS A 18 -9.29 -8.94 19.54
C LYS A 18 -9.02 -8.38 20.95
N GLY A 19 -10.04 -7.77 21.57
CA GLY A 19 -9.91 -7.18 22.91
C GLY A 19 -9.06 -5.91 22.98
N ALA A 20 -9.04 -5.10 21.91
CA ALA A 20 -8.35 -3.81 21.92
C ALA A 20 -8.92 -2.87 23.01
N LYS A 21 -8.11 -2.52 24.01
CA LYS A 21 -8.48 -1.62 25.12
C LYS A 21 -7.93 -0.20 24.98
N GLU A 22 -6.81 -0.05 24.30
CA GLU A 22 -6.14 1.26 24.11
C GLU A 22 -6.37 1.82 22.71
N LEU A 23 -6.53 3.14 22.59
CA LEU A 23 -6.80 3.83 21.32
C LEU A 23 -5.74 3.55 20.24
N LYS A 24 -4.47 3.37 20.62
CA LYS A 24 -3.37 3.01 19.68
C LYS A 24 -3.61 1.68 18.93
N ASN A 25 -4.43 0.81 19.51
CA ASN A 25 -4.80 -0.48 18.94
C ASN A 25 -6.01 -0.39 17.99
N PHE A 26 -6.53 0.80 17.72
CA PHE A 26 -7.56 1.02 16.72
C PHE A 26 -6.97 1.67 15.47
N ARG A 27 -7.56 1.37 14.31
CA ARG A 27 -7.33 2.08 13.04
C ARG A 27 -8.50 3.03 12.83
N PRO A 28 -8.28 4.35 12.75
CA PRO A 28 -9.33 5.26 12.34
C PRO A 28 -9.59 5.11 10.83
N ILE A 29 -10.86 5.01 10.45
CA ILE A 29 -11.32 5.06 9.06
C ILE A 29 -12.24 6.26 8.91
N SER A 30 -11.88 7.14 7.97
CA SER A 30 -12.70 8.28 7.58
C SER A 30 -13.79 7.85 6.60
N LEU A 31 -15.03 7.84 7.06
CA LEU A 31 -16.22 7.68 6.24
C LEU A 31 -16.61 9.06 5.68
N ILE A 32 -16.04 9.37 4.52
CA ILE A 32 -16.37 10.55 3.72
C ILE A 32 -17.59 10.28 2.82
N GLY A 33 -18.31 11.35 2.45
CA GLY A 33 -19.43 11.29 1.53
C GLY A 33 -19.08 10.62 0.19
N SER A 34 -20.08 10.00 -0.45
CA SER A 34 -19.93 9.25 -1.71
C SER A 34 -19.38 10.11 -2.87
N PHE A 35 -19.65 11.41 -2.86
CA PHE A 35 -19.17 12.33 -3.89
C PHE A 35 -17.65 12.48 -3.91
N TYR A 36 -16.99 12.54 -2.75
CA TYR A 36 -15.52 12.56 -2.69
C TYR A 36 -14.92 11.24 -3.16
N LYS A 37 -15.59 10.11 -2.90
CA LYS A 37 -15.17 8.80 -3.43
C LYS A 37 -15.28 8.76 -4.96
N LEU A 38 -16.33 9.38 -5.51
CA LEU A 38 -16.52 9.48 -6.97
C LEU A 38 -15.43 10.35 -7.61
N LEU A 39 -15.18 11.55 -7.07
CA LEU A 39 -14.10 12.43 -7.52
C LEU A 39 -12.73 11.76 -7.44
N SER A 40 -12.44 11.08 -6.32
CA SER A 40 -11.22 10.31 -6.14
C SER A 40 -11.08 9.23 -7.22
N LYS A 41 -12.14 8.46 -7.51
CA LYS A 41 -12.13 7.44 -8.57
C LYS A 41 -11.86 8.04 -9.95
N PHE A 42 -12.49 9.16 -10.29
CA PHE A 42 -12.24 9.87 -11.55
C PHE A 42 -10.77 10.30 -11.67
N LEU A 43 -10.21 10.86 -10.60
CA LEU A 43 -8.81 11.28 -10.59
C LEU A 43 -7.86 10.09 -10.70
N THR A 44 -8.13 9.00 -9.99
CA THR A 44 -7.34 7.77 -10.07
C THR A 44 -7.29 7.22 -11.49
N GLU A 45 -8.42 7.15 -12.21
CA GLU A 45 -8.44 6.65 -13.58
C GLU A 45 -7.67 7.56 -14.56
N ARG A 46 -7.59 8.87 -14.29
CA ARG A 46 -6.74 9.78 -15.06
C ARG A 46 -5.26 9.55 -14.77
N ILE A 47 -4.87 9.48 -13.50
CA ILE A 47 -3.47 9.30 -13.08
C ILE A 47 -2.94 7.94 -13.53
N LYS A 48 -3.77 6.90 -13.50
CA LYS A 48 -3.41 5.56 -13.96
C LYS A 48 -2.86 5.51 -15.39
N ARG A 49 -3.29 6.43 -16.27
CA ARG A 49 -2.79 6.54 -17.65
C ARG A 49 -1.36 7.08 -17.75
N VAL A 50 -0.81 7.66 -16.69
CA VAL A 50 0.57 8.17 -16.65
C VAL A 50 1.44 7.44 -15.65
N MET A 51 0.84 6.69 -14.72
CA MET A 51 1.58 5.92 -13.70
C MET A 51 2.64 4.99 -14.29
N TYR A 52 2.38 4.36 -15.43
CA TYR A 52 3.36 3.43 -16.05
C TYR A 52 4.67 4.11 -16.48
N LYS A 53 4.69 5.44 -16.61
CA LYS A 53 5.92 6.21 -16.91
C LYS A 53 6.65 6.68 -15.65
N LEU A 54 5.95 6.74 -14.52
CA LEU A 54 6.45 7.30 -13.26
C LEU A 54 6.93 6.22 -12.30
N VAL A 55 6.42 4.99 -12.47
CA VAL A 55 6.65 3.89 -11.56
C VAL A 55 7.77 2.99 -12.11
N ASP A 56 8.70 2.64 -11.23
CA ASP A 56 9.78 1.69 -11.50
C ASP A 56 9.24 0.26 -11.76
N SER A 57 9.95 -0.51 -12.59
CA SER A 57 9.53 -1.87 -12.97
C SER A 57 9.43 -2.83 -11.78
N GLN A 58 10.14 -2.55 -10.68
CA GLN A 58 10.13 -3.38 -9.47
C GLN A 58 8.95 -3.06 -8.54
N GLN A 59 8.22 -1.95 -8.77
CA GLN A 59 7.07 -1.59 -7.94
C GLN A 59 5.82 -2.34 -8.40
N MET A 60 5.52 -3.44 -7.71
CA MET A 60 4.41 -4.32 -8.10
C MET A 60 3.12 -4.08 -7.30
N THR A 61 3.15 -3.19 -6.30
CA THR A 61 2.00 -2.93 -5.42
C THR A 61 1.13 -1.78 -5.92
N PHE A 62 -0.20 -1.97 -5.92
CA PHE A 62 -1.21 -0.95 -6.28
C PHE A 62 -1.26 -0.51 -7.75
N ILE A 63 -0.57 -1.22 -8.65
CA ILE A 63 -0.63 -1.01 -10.11
C ILE A 63 -1.54 -2.08 -10.72
N LYS A 64 -2.29 -1.71 -11.76
CA LYS A 64 -3.11 -2.67 -12.50
C LYS A 64 -2.22 -3.75 -13.09
N GLY A 65 -2.43 -5.00 -12.68
CA GLY A 65 -1.67 -6.16 -13.15
C GLY A 65 -0.50 -6.55 -12.25
N GLY A 66 -0.14 -5.76 -11.25
CA GLY A 66 0.85 -6.16 -10.24
C GLY A 66 0.22 -6.99 -9.14
N GLN A 67 0.71 -8.21 -8.93
CA GLN A 67 0.29 -9.08 -7.84
C GLN A 67 1.35 -9.10 -6.74
N ILE A 68 0.93 -9.32 -5.50
CA ILE A 68 1.87 -9.45 -4.38
C ILE A 68 2.79 -10.66 -4.54
N MET A 69 2.33 -11.70 -5.25
CA MET A 69 3.12 -12.88 -5.57
C MET A 69 4.28 -12.55 -6.51
N ASP A 70 4.11 -11.60 -7.44
CA ASP A 70 5.17 -11.18 -8.35
C ASP A 70 6.33 -10.53 -7.57
N ALA A 71 6.01 -9.74 -6.53
CA ALA A 71 7.03 -9.17 -5.64
C ALA A 71 7.80 -10.24 -4.85
N VAL A 72 7.12 -11.30 -4.41
CA VAL A 72 7.76 -12.44 -3.73
C VAL A 72 8.65 -13.22 -4.69
N LEU A 73 8.21 -13.42 -5.93
CA LEU A 73 8.98 -14.11 -6.96
C LEU A 73 10.26 -13.35 -7.31
N ILE A 74 10.17 -12.03 -7.56
CA ILE A 74 11.33 -11.17 -7.82
C ILE A 74 12.32 -11.23 -6.66
N ALA A 75 11.84 -11.22 -5.41
CA ALA A 75 12.71 -11.32 -4.24
C ALA A 75 13.43 -12.69 -4.18
N ASN A 76 12.72 -13.78 -4.49
CA ASN A 76 13.31 -15.11 -4.53
C ASN A 76 14.36 -15.23 -5.65
N GLU A 77 14.05 -14.77 -6.86
CA GLU A 77 15.00 -14.76 -7.99
C GLU A 77 16.25 -13.90 -7.69
N ALA A 78 16.08 -12.78 -6.98
CA ALA A 78 17.19 -11.93 -6.57
C ALA A 78 18.12 -12.63 -5.57
N ILE A 79 17.57 -13.43 -4.65
CA ILE A 79 18.37 -14.24 -3.70
C ILE A 79 19.10 -15.36 -4.47
N ASP A 80 18.38 -16.08 -5.32
CA ASP A 80 18.92 -17.22 -6.07
C ASP A 80 20.05 -16.78 -7.01
N SER A 81 19.85 -15.67 -7.73
CA SER A 81 20.88 -15.05 -8.59
C SER A 81 22.15 -14.64 -7.83
N ARG A 82 22.04 -14.29 -6.55
CA ARG A 82 23.19 -13.92 -5.70
C ARG A 82 23.94 -15.16 -5.21
N VAL A 83 23.21 -16.25 -4.91
CA VAL A 83 23.79 -17.54 -4.52
C VAL A 83 24.57 -18.14 -5.69
N ASP A 84 23.99 -18.13 -6.89
CA ASP A 84 24.62 -18.66 -8.11
C ASP A 84 25.87 -17.89 -8.53
N GLN A 85 25.93 -16.57 -8.28
CA GLN A 85 27.08 -15.75 -8.64
C GLN A 85 28.33 -15.98 -7.77
N LYS A 86 28.30 -16.83 -6.74
CA LYS A 86 29.42 -17.14 -5.81
C LYS A 86 30.21 -15.90 -5.33
N LYS A 87 29.61 -14.71 -5.33
CA LYS A 87 30.25 -13.51 -4.78
C LYS A 87 30.06 -13.53 -3.27
N PRO A 88 31.14 -13.55 -2.47
CA PRO A 88 31.03 -13.53 -1.03
C PRO A 88 30.53 -12.15 -0.58
N GLY A 89 29.23 -12.01 -0.38
CA GLY A 89 28.65 -10.89 0.37
C GLY A 89 28.89 -11.11 1.86
N MET A 90 29.27 -10.05 2.58
CA MET A 90 29.63 -10.08 4.00
C MET A 90 28.61 -10.87 4.83
N ARG A 91 29.01 -12.06 5.28
CA ARG A 91 28.30 -12.79 6.33
C ARG A 91 28.46 -11.98 7.62
N GLY A 92 27.34 -11.50 8.14
CA GLY A 92 27.21 -10.99 9.50
C GLY A 92 27.33 -9.47 9.60
N LEU A 93 26.20 -8.78 9.55
CA LEU A 93 25.98 -7.75 10.56
C LEU A 93 25.34 -8.49 11.74
N PRO A 94 26.03 -8.59 12.90
CA PRO A 94 25.38 -9.06 14.11
C PRO A 94 24.25 -8.10 14.42
N LEU A 95 23.06 -8.65 14.62
CA LEU A 95 22.00 -7.96 15.32
C LEU A 95 22.45 -7.90 16.79
N GLU A 96 23.01 -6.77 17.22
CA GLU A 96 22.87 -6.29 18.60
C GLU A 96 21.51 -5.60 18.76
#